data_AF-A0A5E6RJ02-F1
#
_entry.id   AF-A0A5E6RJ02-F1
#
_cell.length_a   1.000
_cell.length_b   1.000
_cell.length_c   1.000
_cell.angle_alpha   90.00
_cell.angle_beta   90.00
_cell.angle_gamma   90.00
#
_symmetry.space_group_name_H-M   'P 1'
#
loop_
_entity.id
_entity.type
_entity.pdbx_description
1 polymer ?
#
loop_
_entity_poly.entity_id
_entity_poly.type
_entity_poly.pdbx_seq_one_letter_code
_entity_poly.pdbx_strand_id
1 'polypeptide(L)'
;MDTTRRVPGRAYQTVRDPERLLIEERAEALSAAGYPLPADDPAMYAERRLKEARAAARSSQVGSVSENTAAELSAREVSQVLREVIFGRTVMSKVGHESWDEIYAGHFQINVDGWEISIYNDCDQLDYCEKCISPDGRHWSFDSGDRFGTDPIALLSVWEHQMLEKLLKAL
;
A
#
# COMPACT_ATOMS: atom_id res chain seq x y z
N MET A 1 -5.30 38.38 -44.02
CA MET A 1 -4.80 38.26 -42.64
C MET A 1 -3.85 37.09 -42.60
N ASP A 2 -2.55 37.40 -42.66
CA ASP A 2 -1.44 36.44 -42.78
C ASP A 2 -1.12 35.85 -41.40
N THR A 3 -1.11 34.52 -41.27
CA THR A 3 -0.78 33.83 -40.02
C THR A 3 0.25 32.72 -40.23
N THR A 4 1.40 33.07 -40.81
CA THR A 4 2.56 32.16 -40.80
C THR A 4 3.35 32.31 -39.51
N ARG A 5 2.96 31.60 -38.45
CA ARG A 5 3.79 31.43 -37.25
C ARG A 5 4.86 30.36 -37.55
N ARG A 6 5.98 30.76 -38.16
CA ARG A 6 7.11 29.85 -38.44
C ARG A 6 7.98 29.71 -37.19
N VAL A 7 8.17 28.46 -36.74
CA VAL A 7 9.16 28.10 -35.71
C VAL A 7 10.55 28.12 -36.35
N PRO A 8 11.53 28.88 -35.83
CA PRO A 8 12.89 28.91 -36.38
C PRO A 8 13.51 27.52 -36.46
N GLY A 9 14.09 27.15 -37.61
CA GLY A 9 14.75 25.86 -37.82
C GLY A 9 13.85 24.70 -38.29
N ARG A 10 12.53 24.88 -38.43
CA ARG A 10 11.64 23.90 -39.06
C ARG A 10 11.16 24.38 -40.43
N ALA A 11 11.57 23.67 -41.49
CA ALA A 11 10.95 23.78 -42.79
C ALA A 11 9.66 22.96 -42.79
N TYR A 12 8.50 23.62 -42.76
CA TYR A 12 7.22 22.96 -42.99
C TYR A 12 6.99 22.87 -44.50
N GLN A 13 6.77 21.66 -45.03
CA GLN A 13 6.37 21.48 -46.42
C GLN A 13 5.00 22.14 -46.64
N THR A 14 4.96 23.13 -47.54
CA THR A 14 3.73 23.85 -47.92
C THR A 14 2.83 23.04 -48.87
N VAL A 15 3.38 22.01 -49.52
CA VAL A 15 2.68 21.14 -50.45
C VAL A 15 2.86 19.71 -49.96
N ARG A 16 1.76 18.92 -49.91
CA ARG A 16 1.86 17.48 -49.63
C ARG A 16 2.73 16.85 -50.71
N ASP A 17 3.74 16.10 -50.28
CA ASP A 17 4.55 15.27 -51.17
C ASP A 17 3.62 14.42 -52.06
N PRO A 18 3.68 14.58 -53.40
CA PRO A 18 2.77 13.89 -54.32
C PRO A 18 2.98 12.37 -54.34
N GLU A 19 4.12 11.86 -53.87
CA GLU A 19 4.36 10.42 -53.72
C GLU A 19 3.85 9.86 -52.39
N ARG A 20 3.30 10.72 -51.51
CA ARG A 20 2.76 10.30 -50.22
C ARG A 20 1.38 9.70 -50.39
N LEU A 21 1.31 8.38 -50.33
CA LEU A 21 0.05 7.61 -50.36
C LEU A 21 -0.98 8.22 -49.39
N LEU A 22 -2.24 8.19 -49.79
CA LEU A 22 -3.35 8.59 -48.92
C LEU A 22 -3.35 7.71 -47.67
N ILE A 23 -3.78 8.27 -46.55
CA ILE A 23 -3.77 7.58 -45.24
C ILE A 23 -4.51 6.23 -45.34
N GLU A 24 -5.58 6.19 -46.12
CA GLU A 24 -6.39 4.99 -46.38
C GLU A 24 -5.62 3.92 -47.16
N GLU A 25 -4.94 4.32 -48.25
CA GLU A 25 -4.15 3.41 -49.09
C GLU A 25 -2.95 2.82 -48.32
N ARG A 26 -2.33 3.63 -47.45
CA ARG A 26 -1.26 3.16 -46.56
C ARG A 26 -1.78 2.22 -45.47
N ALA A 27 -2.97 2.46 -44.93
CA ALA A 27 -3.60 1.56 -43.98
C ALA A 27 -3.94 0.20 -44.62
N GLU A 28 -4.43 0.22 -45.87
CA GLU A 28 -4.73 -0.99 -46.63
C GLU A 28 -3.47 -1.81 -46.94
N ALA A 29 -2.38 -1.15 -47.35
CA ALA A 29 -1.09 -1.80 -47.56
C ALA A 29 -0.51 -2.44 -46.28
N LEU A 30 -0.66 -1.76 -45.13
CA LEU A 30 -0.23 -2.30 -43.84
C LEU A 30 -1.09 -3.49 -43.41
N SER A 31 -2.41 -3.43 -43.63
CA SER A 31 -3.32 -4.54 -43.38
C SER A 31 -2.98 -5.76 -44.26
N ALA A 32 -2.72 -5.56 -45.55
CA ALA A 32 -2.26 -6.61 -46.46
C ALA A 32 -0.91 -7.22 -46.04
N ALA A 33 -0.03 -6.42 -45.42
CA ALA A 33 1.23 -6.87 -44.84
C ALA A 33 1.05 -7.59 -43.47
N GLY A 34 -0.19 -7.79 -43.01
CA GLY A 34 -0.50 -8.51 -41.77
C GLY A 34 -0.40 -7.66 -40.50
N TYR A 35 -0.29 -6.33 -40.62
CA TYR A 35 -0.42 -5.45 -39.44
C TYR A 35 -1.89 -5.35 -39.02
N PRO A 36 -2.18 -5.48 -37.71
CA PRO A 36 -3.54 -5.40 -37.21
C PRO A 36 -4.13 -4.00 -37.45
N LEU A 37 -5.38 -3.96 -37.90
CA LEU A 37 -6.13 -2.71 -37.98
C LEU A 37 -6.47 -2.24 -36.56
N PRO A 38 -6.78 -0.94 -36.35
CA PRO A 38 -7.10 -0.41 -35.01
C PRO A 38 -8.27 -1.13 -34.31
N ALA A 39 -9.18 -1.75 -35.07
CA ALA A 39 -10.26 -2.57 -34.53
C ALA A 39 -9.78 -3.94 -33.98
N ASP A 40 -8.63 -4.42 -34.46
CA ASP A 40 -8.01 -5.70 -34.09
C ASP A 40 -6.90 -5.52 -33.04
N ASP A 41 -6.59 -4.29 -32.63
CA ASP A 41 -5.59 -4.00 -31.60
C ASP A 41 -6.14 -4.38 -30.20
N PRO A 42 -5.54 -5.37 -29.51
CA PRO A 42 -5.95 -5.76 -28.17
C PRO A 42 -5.90 -4.60 -27.16
N ALA A 43 -5.08 -3.58 -27.39
CA ALA A 43 -4.93 -2.40 -26.54
C ALA A 43 -6.21 -1.54 -26.50
N MET A 44 -7.00 -1.50 -27.58
CA MET A 44 -8.24 -0.69 -27.64
C MET A 44 -9.32 -1.15 -26.65
N TYR A 45 -9.23 -2.39 -26.16
CA TYR A 45 -10.20 -2.99 -25.26
C TYR A 45 -9.67 -3.18 -23.83
N ALA A 46 -8.46 -2.69 -23.51
CA ALA A 46 -7.83 -2.88 -22.21
C ALA A 46 -8.68 -2.32 -21.06
N GLU A 47 -9.28 -1.13 -21.23
CA GLU A 47 -10.13 -0.52 -20.20
C GLU A 47 -11.40 -1.31 -19.91
N ARG A 48 -12.01 -1.89 -20.96
CA ARG A 48 -13.22 -2.71 -20.83
C ARG A 48 -12.92 -4.00 -20.07
N ARG A 49 -11.82 -4.68 -20.42
CA ARG A 49 -11.36 -5.88 -19.70
C ARG A 49 -11.05 -5.59 -18.24
N LEU A 50 -10.44 -4.45 -17.93
CA LEU A 50 -10.20 -4.03 -16.55
C LEU A 50 -11.50 -3.76 -15.79
N LYS A 51 -12.49 -3.13 -16.43
CA LYS A 51 -13.82 -2.91 -15.84
C LYS A 51 -14.54 -4.23 -15.58
N GLU A 52 -14.52 -5.17 -16.52
CA GLU A 52 -15.11 -6.50 -16.38
C GLU A 52 -14.45 -7.30 -15.25
N ALA A 53 -13.12 -7.30 -15.17
CA ALA A 53 -12.38 -7.96 -14.09
C ALA A 53 -12.71 -7.37 -12.71
N ARG A 54 -12.82 -6.04 -12.61
CA ARG A 54 -13.23 -5.36 -11.36
C ARG A 54 -14.67 -5.66 -10.98
N ALA A 55 -15.58 -5.75 -11.95
CA ALA A 55 -16.97 -6.10 -11.71
C ALA A 55 -17.10 -7.56 -11.24
N ALA A 56 -16.37 -8.49 -11.87
CA ALA A 56 -16.31 -9.89 -11.45
C ALA A 56 -15.77 -10.03 -10.02
N ALA A 57 -14.68 -9.33 -9.68
CA ALA A 57 -14.13 -9.34 -8.33
C ALA A 57 -15.12 -8.80 -7.27
N ARG A 58 -15.85 -7.71 -7.59
CA ARG A 58 -16.90 -7.17 -6.71
C ARG A 58 -18.11 -8.09 -6.59
N SER A 59 -18.48 -8.78 -7.66
CA SER A 59 -19.58 -9.76 -7.66
C SER A 59 -19.23 -10.99 -6.81
N SER A 60 -17.98 -11.44 -6.84
CA SER A 60 -17.49 -12.55 -6.00
C SER A 60 -17.39 -12.18 -4.51
N GLN A 61 -17.46 -10.89 -4.18
CA GLN A 61 -17.43 -10.40 -2.79
C GLN A 61 -18.81 -10.38 -2.12
N VAL A 62 -19.90 -10.61 -2.87
CA VAL A 62 -21.27 -10.69 -2.35
C VAL A 62 -21.57 -12.16 -2.02
N GLY A 63 -20.91 -12.67 -0.98
CA GLY A 63 -20.99 -14.07 -0.61
C GLY A 63 -20.25 -14.44 0.66
N SER A 64 -20.29 -13.61 1.71
CA SER A 64 -20.09 -14.09 3.08
C SER A 64 -20.60 -13.08 4.10
N VAL A 65 -21.79 -13.34 4.65
CA VAL A 65 -22.25 -12.75 5.92
C VAL A 65 -21.89 -13.75 7.03
N SER A 66 -21.04 -13.29 7.95
CA SER A 66 -20.83 -13.76 9.34
C SER A 66 -20.85 -15.26 9.64
N GLU A 67 -19.65 -15.85 9.67
CA GLU A 67 -19.28 -16.85 10.67
C GLU A 67 -18.02 -16.37 11.39
N ASN A 68 -18.09 -16.36 12.72
CA ASN A 68 -17.12 -15.80 13.66
C ASN A 68 -15.90 -16.73 13.81
N THR A 69 -15.14 -16.94 12.73
CA THR A 69 -13.79 -17.51 12.79
C THR A 69 -12.76 -16.39 12.77
N ALA A 70 -12.16 -16.16 13.94
CA ALA A 70 -10.94 -15.40 14.23
C ALA A 70 -10.09 -15.04 12.99
N ALA A 71 -10.40 -13.91 12.35
CA ALA A 71 -9.42 -13.29 11.46
C ALA A 71 -8.28 -12.79 12.36
N GLU A 72 -7.09 -13.37 12.21
CA GLU A 72 -5.88 -12.87 12.87
C GLU A 72 -5.71 -11.39 12.53
N LEU A 73 -5.22 -10.62 13.50
CA LEU A 73 -4.91 -9.22 13.29
C LEU A 73 -3.80 -9.13 12.24
N SER A 74 -3.89 -8.17 11.32
CA SER A 74 -2.79 -7.87 10.41
C SER A 74 -1.77 -6.95 11.07
N ALA A 75 -0.51 -7.04 10.65
CA ALA A 75 0.52 -6.10 11.10
C ALA A 75 0.18 -4.63 10.79
N ARG A 76 -0.56 -4.40 9.69
CA ARG A 76 -1.06 -3.06 9.34
C ARG A 76 -2.03 -2.55 10.39
N GLU A 77 -2.98 -3.35 10.85
CA GLU A 77 -3.90 -2.95 11.93
C GLU A 77 -3.14 -2.57 13.20
N VAL A 78 -2.19 -3.40 13.63
CA VAL A 78 -1.36 -3.12 14.81
C VAL A 78 -0.56 -1.81 14.62
N SER A 79 0.07 -1.63 13.45
CA SER A 79 0.81 -0.40 13.15
C SER A 79 -0.07 0.86 13.13
N GLN A 80 -1.37 0.73 12.82
CA GLN A 80 -2.29 1.87 12.89
C GLN A 80 -2.63 2.23 14.33
N VAL A 81 -2.83 1.24 15.21
CA VAL A 81 -3.02 1.50 16.65
C VAL A 81 -1.83 2.25 17.24
N LEU A 82 -0.60 1.83 16.90
CA LEU A 82 0.61 2.53 17.33
C LEU A 82 0.68 3.97 16.80
N ARG A 83 0.22 4.22 15.56
CA ARG A 83 0.13 5.58 15.01
C ARG A 83 -0.85 6.46 15.76
N GLU A 84 -1.98 5.93 16.19
CA GLU A 84 -2.94 6.70 16.98
C GLU A 84 -2.30 7.20 18.28
N VAL A 85 -1.44 6.39 18.92
CA VAL A 85 -0.64 6.80 20.09
C VAL A 85 0.40 7.88 19.71
N ILE A 86 1.18 7.63 18.65
CA ILE A 86 2.24 8.53 18.17
C ILE A 86 1.68 9.92 17.85
N PHE A 87 0.49 10.00 17.27
CA PHE A 87 -0.19 11.26 16.97
C PHE A 87 -0.99 11.84 18.13
N GLY A 88 -0.96 11.20 19.32
CA GLY A 88 -1.64 11.67 20.52
C GLY A 88 -3.17 11.60 20.47
N ARG A 89 -3.72 10.71 19.63
CA ARG A 89 -5.18 10.50 19.48
C ARG A 89 -5.73 9.53 20.52
N THR A 90 -4.88 8.67 21.05
CA THR A 90 -5.19 7.73 22.13
C THR A 90 -4.08 7.74 23.19
N VAL A 91 -4.40 7.28 24.39
CA VAL A 91 -3.48 7.18 25.52
C VAL A 91 -2.91 5.77 25.59
N MET A 92 -1.58 5.70 25.71
CA MET A 92 -0.85 4.47 25.98
C MET A 92 -0.49 4.41 27.47
N SER A 93 -0.57 3.22 28.06
CA SER A 93 -0.14 2.96 29.43
C SER A 93 0.68 1.68 29.51
N LYS A 94 1.59 1.61 30.49
CA LYS A 94 2.35 0.40 30.77
C LYS A 94 1.51 -0.61 31.56
N VAL A 95 1.62 -1.90 31.22
CA VAL A 95 0.92 -2.99 31.93
C VAL A 95 1.73 -3.51 33.13
N GLY A 96 3.07 -3.53 33.03
CA GLY A 96 3.98 -4.01 34.08
C GLY A 96 4.45 -2.94 35.07
N HIS A 97 5.33 -3.32 36.00
CA HIS A 97 5.95 -2.40 36.97
C HIS A 97 7.26 -1.79 36.45
N GLU A 98 8.08 -2.58 35.76
CA GLU A 98 9.42 -2.20 35.33
C GLU A 98 9.37 -1.09 34.28
N SER A 99 10.18 -0.05 34.41
CA SER A 99 10.30 1.00 33.37
C SER A 99 11.03 0.48 32.13
N TRP A 100 10.95 1.23 31.03
CA TRP A 100 11.71 0.91 29.82
C TRP A 100 13.21 0.74 30.10
N ASP A 101 13.78 1.67 30.88
CA ASP A 101 15.21 1.68 31.24
C ASP A 101 15.59 0.50 32.16
N GLU A 102 14.68 0.04 33.02
CA GLU A 102 14.91 -1.09 33.92
C GLU A 102 14.98 -2.42 33.17
N ILE A 103 14.18 -2.60 32.12
CA ILE A 103 14.17 -3.83 31.33
C ILE A 103 15.48 -3.97 30.54
N TYR A 104 16.04 -2.88 30.03
CA TYR A 104 17.26 -2.78 29.19
C TYR A 104 17.27 -3.65 27.92
N ALA A 105 17.02 -4.96 28.02
CA ALA A 105 16.76 -5.90 26.94
C ALA A 105 15.66 -6.90 27.34
N GLY A 106 14.52 -6.90 26.64
CA GLY A 106 13.40 -7.79 26.95
C GLY A 106 12.03 -7.25 26.48
N HIS A 107 10.95 -7.95 26.83
CA HIS A 107 9.60 -7.56 26.44
C HIS A 107 9.03 -6.46 27.35
N PHE A 108 8.54 -5.40 26.73
CA PHE A 108 7.82 -4.30 27.36
C PHE A 108 6.35 -4.33 26.93
N GLN A 109 5.42 -4.44 27.89
CA GLN A 109 3.98 -4.56 27.61
C GLN A 109 3.25 -3.23 27.84
N ILE A 110 2.45 -2.85 26.85
CA ILE A 110 1.62 -1.64 26.86
C ILE A 110 0.16 -1.98 26.61
N ASN A 111 -0.72 -1.11 27.11
CA ASN A 111 -2.14 -1.07 26.77
C ASN A 111 -2.47 0.22 26.03
N VAL A 112 -3.20 0.11 24.93
CA VAL A 112 -3.71 1.22 24.12
C VAL A 112 -5.20 1.01 23.89
N ASP A 113 -6.08 1.72 24.58
CA ASP A 113 -7.54 1.55 24.48
C ASP A 113 -8.02 0.08 24.50
N GLY A 114 -7.45 -0.73 25.41
CA GLY A 114 -7.79 -2.15 25.52
C GLY A 114 -7.03 -3.08 24.57
N TRP A 115 -6.18 -2.55 23.70
CA TRP A 115 -5.22 -3.35 22.93
C TRP A 115 -4.01 -3.65 23.81
N GLU A 116 -3.69 -4.93 23.99
CA GLU A 116 -2.48 -5.36 24.70
C GLU A 116 -1.38 -5.63 23.68
N ILE A 117 -0.29 -4.87 23.75
CA ILE A 117 0.82 -4.96 22.80
C ILE A 117 2.10 -5.26 23.57
N SER A 118 2.85 -6.28 23.11
CA SER A 118 4.17 -6.63 23.63
C SER A 118 5.21 -6.22 22.61
N ILE A 119 6.12 -5.34 23.02
CA ILE A 119 7.20 -4.80 22.19
C ILE A 119 8.53 -5.30 22.76
N TYR A 120 9.50 -5.62 21.92
CA TYR A 120 10.84 -5.97 22.37
C TYR A 120 11.73 -4.72 22.42
N ASN A 121 12.37 -4.53 23.57
CA ASN A 121 13.45 -3.59 23.80
C ASN A 121 14.78 -4.34 23.61
N ASP A 122 15.65 -3.88 22.72
CA ASP A 122 17.01 -4.40 22.56
C ASP A 122 18.03 -3.33 22.94
N CYS A 123 18.65 -3.49 24.11
CA CYS A 123 19.69 -2.59 24.61
C CYS A 123 19.28 -1.10 24.59
N ASP A 124 18.10 -0.80 25.13
CA ASP A 124 17.46 0.52 25.14
C ASP A 124 16.99 1.05 23.76
N GLN A 125 16.78 0.16 22.79
CA GLN A 125 16.25 0.50 21.47
C GLN A 125 14.95 -0.24 21.16
N LEU A 126 14.02 0.47 20.53
CA LEU A 126 12.78 -0.13 20.02
C LEU A 126 13.11 -1.05 18.83
N ASP A 127 12.92 -2.36 19.01
CA ASP A 127 13.25 -3.38 18.00
C ASP A 127 12.01 -3.82 17.19
N TYR A 128 11.24 -4.79 17.71
CA TYR A 128 10.06 -5.35 17.01
C TYR A 128 8.84 -5.49 17.93
N CYS A 129 7.66 -5.65 17.34
CA CYS A 129 6.46 -6.08 18.05
C CYS A 129 6.46 -7.61 18.17
N GLU A 130 6.35 -8.15 19.39
CA GLU A 130 6.29 -9.60 19.64
C GLU A 130 4.87 -10.13 19.43
N LYS A 131 3.88 -9.46 20.02
CA LYS A 131 2.47 -9.87 19.95
C LYS A 131 1.53 -8.70 20.21
N CYS A 132 0.30 -8.83 19.73
CA CYS A 132 -0.77 -7.88 19.94
C CYS A 132 -2.10 -8.61 20.10
N ILE A 133 -2.91 -8.20 21.09
CA ILE A 133 -4.26 -8.69 21.33
C ILE A 133 -5.21 -7.49 21.27
N SER A 134 -6.21 -7.55 20.40
CA SER A 134 -7.23 -6.51 20.31
C SER A 134 -8.32 -6.68 21.37
N PRO A 135 -9.11 -5.63 21.67
CA PRO A 135 -10.20 -5.69 22.65
C PRO A 135 -11.27 -6.75 22.35
N ASP A 136 -11.44 -7.12 21.08
CA ASP A 136 -12.36 -8.17 20.62
C ASP A 136 -11.72 -9.57 20.62
N GLY A 137 -10.49 -9.72 21.11
CA GLY A 137 -9.79 -10.99 21.29
C GLY A 137 -9.12 -11.53 20.02
N ARG A 138 -8.94 -10.72 18.97
CA ARG A 138 -8.10 -11.10 17.82
C ARG A 138 -6.63 -10.94 18.18
N HIS A 139 -5.78 -11.76 17.57
CA HIS A 139 -4.36 -11.86 17.92
C HIS A 139 -3.49 -11.64 16.69
N TRP A 140 -2.35 -10.97 16.88
CA TRP A 140 -1.20 -10.97 15.98
C TRP A 140 0.02 -11.41 16.79
N SER A 141 0.88 -12.24 16.20
CA SER A 141 2.16 -12.63 16.81
C SER A 141 3.27 -12.68 15.78
N PHE A 142 4.49 -12.38 16.22
CA PHE A 142 5.68 -12.39 15.36
C PHE A 142 5.97 -13.78 14.77
N ASP A 143 5.72 -14.85 15.55
CA ASP A 143 5.94 -16.26 15.15
C ASP A 143 4.83 -16.84 14.24
N SER A 144 3.81 -16.06 13.87
CA SER A 144 2.73 -16.52 12.96
C SER A 144 3.21 -16.84 11.53
N GLY A 145 4.49 -16.64 11.22
CA GLY A 145 5.11 -16.90 9.93
C GLY A 145 4.79 -15.88 8.83
N ASP A 146 5.22 -16.19 7.61
CA ASP A 146 5.19 -15.32 6.41
C ASP A 146 3.77 -14.91 5.94
N ARG A 147 2.71 -15.48 6.52
CA ARG A 147 1.32 -15.19 6.11
C ARG A 147 0.90 -13.75 6.43
N PHE A 148 1.50 -13.15 7.46
CA PHE A 148 1.34 -11.74 7.86
C PHE A 148 2.68 -11.08 8.22
N GLY A 149 3.79 -11.68 7.74
CA GLY A 149 5.16 -11.58 8.25
C GLY A 149 5.91 -10.27 8.03
N THR A 150 5.25 -9.13 8.26
CA THR A 150 5.95 -7.86 8.43
C THR A 150 5.71 -7.37 9.83
N ASP A 151 6.77 -7.12 10.58
CA ASP A 151 6.68 -6.54 11.91
C ASP A 151 5.93 -5.18 11.85
N PRO A 152 4.91 -4.96 12.70
CA PRO A 152 4.22 -3.69 12.85
C PRO A 152 5.15 -2.49 13.06
N ILE A 153 6.28 -2.69 13.76
CA ILE A 153 7.29 -1.64 13.99
C ILE A 153 8.03 -1.31 12.69
N ALA A 154 8.37 -2.33 11.89
CA ALA A 154 8.96 -2.14 10.55
C ALA A 154 8.04 -1.42 9.55
N LEU A 155 6.74 -1.33 9.81
CA LEU A 155 5.79 -0.55 8.99
C LEU A 155 5.77 0.94 9.34
N LEU A 156 6.45 1.37 10.40
CA LEU A 156 6.54 2.76 10.80
C LEU A 156 7.61 3.49 9.99
N SER A 157 7.37 4.76 9.69
CA SER A 157 8.44 5.62 9.19
C SER A 157 9.50 5.85 10.27
N VAL A 158 10.70 6.30 9.88
CA VAL A 158 11.80 6.62 10.81
C VAL A 158 11.35 7.60 11.91
N TRP A 159 10.55 8.60 11.56
CA TRP A 159 10.04 9.56 12.54
C TRP A 159 9.01 8.94 13.49
N GLU A 160 8.09 8.12 12.96
CA GLU A 160 7.07 7.41 13.76
C GLU A 160 7.74 6.46 14.76
N HIS A 161 8.74 5.71 14.32
CA HIS A 161 9.54 4.82 15.17
C HIS A 161 10.22 5.58 16.33
N GLN A 162 10.96 6.66 16.01
CA GLN A 162 11.63 7.48 17.02
C GLN A 162 10.66 8.14 17.99
N MET A 163 9.47 8.53 17.54
CA MET A 163 8.45 9.10 18.42
C MET A 163 7.88 8.03 19.35
N LEU A 164 7.58 6.85 18.84
CA LEU A 164 7.09 5.74 19.65
C LEU A 164 8.10 5.35 20.72
N GLU A 165 9.39 5.23 20.39
CA GLU A 165 10.44 4.93 21.36
C GLU A 165 10.48 5.98 22.49
N LYS A 166 10.39 7.28 22.16
CA LYS A 166 10.34 8.34 23.17
C LYS A 166 9.12 8.23 24.09
N LEU A 167 7.97 7.86 23.54
CA LEU A 167 6.75 7.68 24.33
C LEU A 167 6.87 6.46 25.26
N LEU A 168 7.47 5.37 24.79
CA LEU A 168 7.72 4.17 25.58
C LEU A 168 8.69 4.45 26.74
N LYS A 169 9.76 5.22 26.50
CA LYS A 169 10.71 5.67 27.53
C LYS A 169 10.10 6.60 28.59
N ALA A 170 8.94 7.20 28.31
CA ALA A 170 8.26 8.09 29.23
C ALA A 170 7.23 7.40 30.15
N LEU A 171 7.01 6.07 29.99
CA LEU A 171 6.09 5.25 30.77
C LEU A 171 6.76 4.53 31.97
#